data_AF-A0A418MUG5-F1
#
_entry.id   AF-A0A418MUG5-F1
#
_cell.length_a   1.000
_cell.length_b   1.000
_cell.length_c   1.000
_cell.angle_alpha   90.00
_cell.angle_beta   90.00
_cell.angle_gamma   90.00
#
_symmetry.space_group_name_H-M   'P 1'
#
loop_
_entity.id
_entity.type
_entity.pdbx_description
1 polymer ?
#
loop_
_entity_poly.entity_id
_entity_poly.type
_entity_poly.pdbx_seq_one_letter_code
_entity_poly.pdbx_strand_id
1 'polypeptide(L)'
;MTAIFNATGPMPATVPARGVAEPAPRAPAPPVGPAVQLPTTPPVVLVPVTRAGRPVGMFVAGAGGVRYRMLLDPDRLITATAGLLALGLLGAGVALRGRRRPPAVGALTMGPGGWVSFRGVPAPAPRTPRPRWARLLGARRLVVQR
;
A
#
# COMPACT_ATOMS: atom_id res chain seq x y z
N MET A 1 -44.05 63.06 36.76
CA MET A 1 -42.69 63.42 36.33
C MET A 1 -41.72 62.54 37.11
N THR A 2 -40.85 61.80 36.39
CA THR A 2 -39.49 61.29 36.77
C THR A 2 -39.27 60.62 38.12
N ALA A 3 -38.47 59.57 38.32
CA ALA A 3 -37.84 58.49 37.53
C ALA A 3 -37.16 57.58 38.58
N ILE A 4 -37.04 56.30 38.25
CA ILE A 4 -36.52 55.18 39.05
C ILE A 4 -35.01 55.28 39.27
N PHE A 5 -34.53 54.98 40.48
CA PHE A 5 -33.24 54.31 40.70
C PHE A 5 -33.29 53.50 42.01
N ASN A 6 -33.05 52.20 41.94
CA ASN A 6 -32.43 51.49 43.05
C ASN A 6 -31.51 50.38 42.55
N ALA A 7 -30.28 50.44 43.04
CA ALA A 7 -29.15 49.62 42.68
C ALA A 7 -29.25 48.26 43.37
N THR A 8 -29.26 47.19 42.59
CA THR A 8 -28.86 45.86 43.06
C THR A 8 -28.26 45.13 41.87
N GLY A 9 -26.94 45.28 41.71
CA GLY A 9 -26.19 44.59 40.67
C GLY A 9 -26.17 43.07 40.93
N PRO A 10 -26.20 42.24 39.89
CA PRO A 10 -26.14 40.79 40.05
C PRO A 10 -24.73 40.35 40.47
N MET A 11 -24.67 39.53 41.53
CA MET A 11 -23.46 38.76 41.88
C MET A 11 -23.08 37.83 40.73
N PRO A 12 -21.79 37.68 40.38
CA PRO A 12 -21.36 36.62 39.49
C PRO A 12 -21.42 35.28 40.23
N ALA A 13 -22.36 34.41 39.84
CA ALA A 13 -22.35 33.02 40.23
C ALA A 13 -21.17 32.31 39.54
N THR A 14 -20.15 31.95 40.31
CA THR A 14 -19.01 31.16 39.85
C THR A 14 -19.50 29.75 39.51
N VAL A 15 -19.68 29.46 38.21
CA VAL A 15 -20.00 28.12 37.71
C VAL A 15 -18.76 27.23 37.88
N PRO A 16 -18.82 26.06 38.55
CA PRO A 16 -17.68 25.16 38.59
C PRO A 16 -17.38 24.66 37.19
N ALA A 17 -16.11 24.75 36.80
CA ALA A 17 -15.62 24.32 35.50
C ALA A 17 -16.01 22.87 35.22
N ARG A 18 -16.87 22.66 34.22
CA ARG A 18 -17.20 21.34 33.68
C ARG A 18 -15.91 20.75 33.14
N GLY A 19 -15.35 19.77 33.85
CA GLY A 19 -14.20 19.01 33.39
C GLY A 19 -14.42 18.53 31.96
N VAL A 20 -13.43 18.73 31.11
CA VAL A 20 -13.43 18.25 29.73
C VAL A 20 -13.52 16.74 29.80
N ALA A 21 -14.72 16.21 29.57
CA ALA A 21 -14.94 14.78 29.45
C ALA A 21 -14.08 14.27 28.29
N GLU A 22 -13.19 13.34 28.60
CA GLU A 22 -12.44 12.55 27.63
C GLU A 22 -13.43 11.99 26.59
N PRO A 23 -13.21 12.18 25.28
CA PRO A 23 -14.17 11.75 24.28
C PRO A 23 -14.29 10.23 24.34
N ALA A 24 -15.46 9.77 24.79
CA ALA A 24 -15.81 8.37 24.78
C ALA A 24 -15.55 7.77 23.38
N PRO A 25 -15.11 6.50 23.28
CA PRO A 25 -14.91 5.83 22.01
C PRO A 25 -16.16 5.98 21.15
N ARG A 26 -16.03 6.68 20.02
CA ARG A 26 -17.15 6.95 19.10
C ARG A 26 -17.67 5.59 18.61
N ALA A 27 -18.94 5.30 18.91
CA ALA A 27 -19.60 4.09 18.44
C ALA A 27 -19.40 3.93 16.92
N PRO A 28 -19.19 2.71 16.41
CA PRO A 28 -19.00 2.49 14.99
C PRO A 28 -20.21 3.05 14.23
N ALA A 29 -19.94 3.93 13.26
CA ALA A 29 -20.99 4.52 12.45
C ALA A 29 -21.80 3.42 11.75
N PRO A 30 -23.13 3.57 11.63
CA PRO A 30 -23.94 2.60 10.92
C PRO A 30 -23.43 2.46 9.47
N PRO A 31 -23.47 1.24 8.90
CA PRO A 31 -22.95 0.97 7.57
C PRO A 31 -23.69 1.72 6.45
N VAL A 32 -24.90 2.22 6.75
CA VAL A 32 -25.74 3.02 5.85
C VAL A 32 -25.85 4.43 6.41
N GLY A 33 -25.44 5.41 5.62
CA GLY A 33 -25.53 6.82 5.98
C GLY A 33 -26.90 7.44 5.63
N PRO A 34 -27.12 8.70 6.02
CA PRO A 34 -28.40 9.38 5.80
C PRO A 34 -28.70 9.53 4.30
N ALA A 35 -29.97 9.36 3.94
CA ALA A 35 -30.43 9.58 2.58
C ALA A 35 -30.33 11.06 2.20
N VAL A 36 -29.63 11.35 1.11
CA VAL A 36 -29.49 12.70 0.54
C VAL A 36 -30.34 12.78 -0.71
N GLN A 37 -31.33 13.67 -0.72
CA GLN A 37 -32.13 13.93 -1.91
C GLN A 37 -31.44 14.99 -2.77
N LEU A 38 -31.27 14.70 -4.04
CA LEU A 38 -30.77 15.65 -5.02
C LEU A 38 -31.94 16.43 -5.64
N PRO A 39 -31.81 17.76 -5.84
CA PRO A 39 -32.79 18.57 -6.54
C PRO A 39 -32.69 18.36 -8.05
N THR A 40 -32.94 17.13 -8.51
CA THR A 40 -33.00 16.76 -9.93
C THR A 40 -34.44 16.52 -10.35
N THR A 41 -34.72 16.64 -11.65
CA THR A 41 -36.00 16.23 -12.25
C THR A 41 -35.72 15.09 -13.23
N PRO A 42 -36.12 13.83 -12.94
CA PRO A 42 -36.86 13.36 -11.77
C PRO A 42 -36.02 13.36 -10.47
N PRO A 43 -36.67 13.36 -9.29
CA PRO A 43 -35.98 13.37 -8.00
C PRO A 43 -35.15 12.09 -7.81
N VAL A 44 -33.92 12.27 -7.35
CA VAL A 44 -32.98 11.17 -7.10
C VAL A 44 -32.58 11.18 -5.62
N VAL A 45 -32.71 10.03 -4.97
CA VAL A 45 -32.27 9.81 -3.59
C VAL A 45 -30.98 9.02 -3.59
N LEU A 46 -29.97 9.55 -2.90
CA LEU A 46 -28.67 8.92 -2.70
C LEU A 46 -28.56 8.40 -1.27
N VAL A 47 -28.29 7.11 -1.11
CA VAL A 47 -28.03 6.50 0.19
C VAL A 47 -26.59 6.02 0.23
N PRO A 48 -25.68 6.73 0.92
CA PRO A 48 -24.27 6.35 0.98
C PRO A 48 -24.08 5.10 1.83
N VAL A 49 -23.21 4.20 1.37
CA VAL A 49 -22.80 2.99 2.07
C VAL A 49 -21.37 3.17 2.51
N THR A 50 -21.12 3.04 3.81
CA THR A 50 -19.79 3.16 4.40
C THR A 50 -19.33 1.85 5.01
N ARG A 51 -18.01 1.61 4.98
CA ARG A 51 -17.35 0.50 5.67
C ARG A 51 -16.16 1.05 6.42
N ALA A 52 -16.09 0.80 7.73
CA ALA A 52 -15.06 1.36 8.60
C ALA A 52 -14.92 2.89 8.47
N GLY A 53 -16.06 3.60 8.35
CA GLY A 53 -16.11 5.06 8.22
C GLY A 53 -15.71 5.62 6.85
N ARG A 54 -15.43 4.77 5.85
CA ARG A 54 -15.12 5.21 4.47
C ARG A 54 -16.27 4.89 3.52
N PRO A 55 -16.63 5.79 2.58
CA PRO A 55 -17.65 5.52 1.58
C PRO A 55 -17.16 4.45 0.59
N VAL A 56 -17.92 3.37 0.44
CA VAL A 56 -17.63 2.25 -0.48
C VAL A 56 -18.55 2.30 -1.71
N GLY A 57 -19.68 2.98 -1.58
CA GLY A 57 -20.65 3.13 -2.65
C GLY A 57 -21.87 3.89 -2.21
N MET A 58 -22.87 3.88 -3.06
CA MET A 58 -24.14 4.55 -2.85
C MET A 58 -25.25 3.82 -3.59
N PHE A 59 -26.42 3.72 -2.96
CA PHE A 59 -27.64 3.38 -3.68
C PHE A 59 -28.22 4.66 -4.28
N VAL A 60 -28.55 4.59 -5.56
CA VAL A 60 -29.19 5.66 -6.32
C VAL A 60 -30.62 5.20 -6.58
N ALA A 61 -31.59 5.80 -5.90
CA ALA A 61 -33.01 5.56 -6.12
C ALA A 61 -33.59 6.71 -6.97
N GLY A 62 -34.24 6.38 -8.07
CA GLY A 62 -34.95 7.34 -8.91
C GLY A 62 -36.27 6.74 -9.43
N ALA A 63 -36.92 7.44 -10.36
CA ALA A 63 -38.25 7.07 -10.87
C ALA A 63 -38.34 5.65 -11.46
N GLY A 64 -37.21 5.06 -11.91
CA GLY A 64 -37.14 3.72 -12.50
C GLY A 64 -36.54 2.63 -11.63
N GLY A 65 -36.33 2.89 -10.32
CA GLY A 65 -35.84 1.91 -9.36
C GLY A 65 -34.52 2.28 -8.67
N VAL A 66 -33.98 1.32 -7.92
CA VAL A 66 -32.78 1.49 -7.09
C VAL A 66 -31.60 0.78 -7.74
N ARG A 67 -30.47 1.49 -7.91
CA ARG A 67 -29.23 0.92 -8.44
C ARG A 67 -28.07 1.17 -7.49
N TYR A 68 -27.26 0.15 -7.25
CA TYR A 68 -26.01 0.32 -6.52
C TYR A 68 -24.92 0.89 -7.44
N ARG A 69 -24.19 1.90 -6.95
CA ARG A 69 -23.00 2.47 -7.60
C ARG A 69 -21.83 2.34 -6.64
N MET A 70 -20.79 1.64 -7.09
CA MET A 70 -19.56 1.49 -6.33
C MET A 70 -18.74 2.78 -6.43
N LEU A 71 -18.20 3.23 -5.31
CA LEU A 71 -17.24 4.34 -5.28
C LEU A 71 -15.85 3.74 -5.17
N LEU A 72 -15.06 3.88 -6.22
CA LEU A 72 -13.68 3.42 -6.21
C LEU A 72 -12.85 4.39 -5.36
N ASP A 73 -12.21 3.88 -4.32
CA ASP A 73 -11.29 4.67 -3.50
C ASP A 73 -10.02 4.97 -4.33
N PRO A 74 -9.76 6.23 -4.72
CA PRO A 74 -8.64 6.57 -5.60
C PRO A 74 -7.29 6.25 -4.94
N ASP A 75 -7.19 6.39 -3.61
CA ASP A 75 -5.95 6.09 -2.89
C ASP A 75 -5.66 4.59 -2.92
N ARG A 76 -6.70 3.75 -2.77
CA ARG A 76 -6.57 2.30 -2.93
C ARG A 76 -6.21 1.91 -4.36
N LEU A 77 -6.77 2.59 -5.37
CA LEU A 77 -6.41 2.31 -6.75
C LEU A 77 -4.94 2.66 -7.02
N ILE A 78 -4.50 3.84 -6.60
CA ILE A 78 -3.11 4.29 -6.77
C ILE A 78 -2.15 3.35 -6.06
N THR A 79 -2.42 3.00 -4.80
CA THR A 79 -1.58 2.07 -4.03
C THR A 79 -1.54 0.67 -4.64
N ALA A 80 -2.69 0.14 -5.08
CA ALA A 80 -2.74 -1.16 -5.76
C ALA A 80 -1.95 -1.15 -7.08
N THR A 81 -2.11 -0.08 -7.86
CA THR A 81 -1.44 0.08 -9.16
C THR A 81 0.07 0.25 -8.97
N ALA A 82 0.49 1.04 -7.99
CA ALA A 82 1.89 1.22 -7.63
C ALA A 82 2.52 -0.11 -7.15
N GLY A 83 1.79 -0.90 -6.35
CA GLY A 83 2.23 -2.22 -5.90
C GLY A 83 2.44 -3.19 -7.07
N LEU A 84 1.49 -3.24 -8.01
CA LEU A 84 1.61 -4.06 -9.22
C LEU A 84 2.79 -3.64 -10.10
N LEU A 85 2.99 -2.32 -10.29
CA LEU A 85 4.13 -1.80 -11.03
C LEU A 85 5.46 -2.17 -10.37
N ALA A 86 5.57 -2.02 -9.04
CA ALA A 86 6.77 -2.37 -8.30
C ALA A 86 7.11 -3.86 -8.45
N LEU A 87 6.11 -4.75 -8.30
CA LEU A 87 6.29 -6.20 -8.50
C LEU A 87 6.69 -6.53 -9.94
N GLY A 88 6.07 -5.88 -10.93
CA GLY A 88 6.41 -6.05 -12.34
C GLY A 88 7.87 -5.65 -12.64
N LEU A 89 8.31 -4.51 -12.13
CA LEU A 89 9.69 -4.04 -12.30
C LEU A 89 10.71 -4.95 -11.60
N LEU A 90 10.40 -5.42 -10.38
CA LEU A 90 11.24 -6.38 -9.67
C LEU A 90 11.35 -7.70 -10.45
N GLY A 91 10.23 -8.24 -10.93
CA GLY A 91 10.19 -9.45 -11.74
C GLY A 91 11.00 -9.30 -13.04
N ALA A 92 10.84 -8.18 -13.73
CA ALA A 92 11.62 -7.87 -14.94
C ALA A 92 13.13 -7.76 -14.63
N GLY A 93 13.50 -7.11 -13.53
CA GLY A 93 14.89 -7.00 -13.07
C GLY A 93 15.51 -8.37 -12.78
N VAL A 94 14.78 -9.24 -12.06
CA VAL A 94 15.22 -10.61 -11.75
C VAL A 94 15.35 -11.43 -13.04
N ALA A 95 14.38 -11.36 -13.94
CA ALA A 95 14.41 -12.07 -15.21
C ALA A 95 15.60 -11.62 -16.08
N LEU A 96 15.83 -10.31 -16.18
CA LEU A 96 16.97 -9.76 -16.91
C LEU A 96 18.31 -10.16 -16.28
N ARG A 97 18.38 -10.15 -14.94
CA ARG A 97 19.57 -10.60 -14.21
C ARG A 97 19.83 -12.09 -14.42
N GLY A 98 18.78 -12.90 -14.44
CA GLY A 98 18.84 -14.33 -14.73
C GLY A 98 19.35 -14.59 -16.15
N ARG A 99 18.81 -13.89 -17.15
CA ARG A 99 19.26 -13.99 -18.56
C ARG A 99 20.72 -13.61 -18.77
N ARG A 100 21.25 -12.68 -17.98
CA ARG A 100 22.67 -12.27 -18.06
C ARG A 100 23.63 -13.24 -17.37
N ARG A 101 23.14 -14.21 -16.60
CA ARG A 101 23.98 -15.21 -15.96
C ARG A 101 24.08 -16.43 -16.87
N PRO A 102 25.29 -16.89 -17.24
CA PRO A 102 25.44 -18.15 -17.94
C PRO A 102 24.87 -19.28 -17.05
N PRO A 103 24.23 -20.30 -17.65
CA PRO A 103 23.72 -21.43 -16.90
C PRO A 103 24.87 -22.12 -16.15
N ALA A 104 24.60 -22.58 -14.92
CA ALA A 104 25.62 -23.23 -14.07
C ALA A 104 26.10 -24.57 -14.65
N VAL A 105 25.31 -25.17 -15.53
CA VAL A 105 25.62 -26.39 -16.28
C VAL A 105 25.25 -26.13 -17.73
N GLY A 106 26.19 -26.32 -18.66
CA GLY A 106 25.97 -26.12 -20.09
C GLY A 106 25.22 -27.30 -20.74
N ALA A 107 25.53 -28.53 -20.33
CA ALA A 107 24.80 -29.72 -20.78
C ALA A 107 24.80 -30.82 -19.71
N LEU A 108 23.68 -31.52 -19.62
CA LEU A 108 23.49 -32.70 -18.78
C LEU A 108 23.18 -33.87 -19.71
N THR A 109 24.02 -34.91 -19.71
CA THR A 109 23.77 -36.13 -20.48
C THR A 109 23.62 -37.31 -19.54
N MET A 110 22.62 -38.16 -19.81
CA MET A 110 22.39 -39.39 -19.07
C MET A 110 22.84 -40.57 -19.93
N GLY A 111 23.72 -41.41 -19.39
CA GLY A 111 24.19 -42.62 -20.06
C GLY A 111 23.20 -43.79 -19.89
N PRO A 112 23.30 -44.83 -20.73
CA PRO A 112 22.38 -45.99 -20.71
C PRO A 112 22.42 -46.81 -19.40
N GLY A 113 23.42 -46.60 -18.54
CA GLY A 113 23.53 -47.19 -17.20
C GLY A 113 23.14 -46.27 -16.04
N GLY A 114 22.46 -45.14 -16.30
CA GLY A 114 21.97 -44.24 -15.25
C GLY A 114 22.99 -43.21 -14.72
N TRP A 115 24.21 -43.18 -15.27
CA TRP A 115 25.20 -42.15 -14.94
C TRP A 115 24.84 -40.80 -15.56
N VAL A 116 25.12 -39.71 -14.86
CA VAL A 116 24.89 -38.34 -15.33
C VAL A 116 26.22 -37.63 -15.53
N SER A 117 26.47 -37.11 -16.74
CA SER A 117 27.65 -36.30 -17.03
C SER A 117 27.24 -34.82 -17.17
N PHE A 118 28.01 -33.94 -16.52
CA PHE A 118 27.81 -32.49 -16.58
C PHE A 118 28.92 -31.86 -17.42
N ARG A 119 28.57 -31.12 -18.47
CA ARG A 119 29.52 -30.33 -19.28
C ARG A 119 29.23 -28.84 -19.13
N GLY A 120 30.27 -28.03 -19.30
CA GLY A 120 30.17 -26.57 -19.21
C GLY A 120 30.03 -26.03 -17.79
N VAL A 121 30.41 -26.82 -16.77
CA VAL A 121 30.43 -26.34 -15.38
C VAL A 121 31.59 -25.35 -15.24
N PRO A 122 31.35 -24.11 -14.76
CA PRO A 122 32.41 -23.13 -14.58
C PRO A 122 33.45 -23.65 -13.57
N ALA A 123 34.73 -23.44 -13.88
CA ALA A 123 35.82 -23.87 -13.01
C ALA A 123 35.64 -23.26 -11.59
N PRO A 124 35.83 -24.05 -10.52
CA PRO A 124 35.66 -23.55 -9.16
C PRO A 124 36.58 -22.36 -8.94
N ALA A 125 36.02 -21.27 -8.43
CA ALA A 125 36.81 -20.11 -8.07
C ALA A 125 37.88 -20.52 -7.04
N PRO A 126 39.13 -20.05 -7.18
CA PRO A 126 40.19 -20.40 -6.25
C PRO A 126 39.78 -19.98 -4.82
N ARG A 127 39.83 -20.95 -3.89
CA ARG A 127 39.33 -20.83 -2.52
C ARG A 127 40.17 -19.89 -1.64
N THR A 128 41.33 -19.46 -2.10
CA THR A 128 42.23 -18.60 -1.35
C THR A 128 41.95 -17.13 -1.66
N PRO A 129 41.42 -16.33 -0.70
CA PRO A 129 41.23 -14.90 -0.91
C PRO A 129 42.57 -14.23 -1.20
N ARG A 130 42.59 -13.28 -2.16
CA ARG A 130 43.82 -12.56 -2.51
C ARG A 130 44.39 -11.87 -1.28
N PRO A 131 45.69 -12.04 -0.98
CA PRO A 131 46.33 -11.35 0.12
C PRO A 131 46.29 -9.83 -0.14
N ARG A 132 46.16 -9.03 0.92
CA ARG A 132 45.92 -7.58 0.83
C ARG A 132 47.03 -6.85 0.06
N TRP A 133 48.28 -7.27 0.22
CA TRP A 133 49.42 -6.72 -0.52
C TRP A 133 49.26 -6.87 -2.04
N ALA A 134 48.73 -8.01 -2.51
CA ALA A 134 48.55 -8.25 -3.95
C ALA A 134 47.43 -7.37 -4.54
N ARG A 135 46.46 -6.95 -3.72
CA ARG A 135 45.44 -5.98 -4.14
C ARG A 135 46.00 -4.56 -4.19
N LEU A 136 46.79 -4.18 -3.19
CA LEU A 136 47.44 -2.86 -3.11
C LEU A 136 48.42 -2.65 -4.27
N LEU A 137 49.17 -3.68 -4.66
CA LEU A 137 50.15 -3.62 -5.74
C LEU A 137 49.55 -3.82 -7.14
N GLY A 138 48.23 -4.01 -7.27
CA GLY A 138 47.60 -4.24 -8.58
C GLY A 138 48.13 -5.48 -9.32
N ALA A 139 48.75 -6.42 -8.60
CA ALA A 139 49.46 -7.54 -9.19
C ALA A 139 48.50 -8.41 -10.01
N ARG A 140 48.73 -8.49 -11.33
CA ARG A 140 47.96 -9.35 -12.22
C ARG A 140 48.51 -10.78 -12.12
N ARG A 141 47.60 -11.75 -12.04
CA ARG A 141 47.96 -13.17 -11.98
C ARG A 141 48.61 -13.55 -13.32
N LEU A 142 49.82 -14.08 -13.27
CA LEU A 142 50.43 -14.77 -14.41
C LEU A 142 49.62 -16.05 -14.65
N VAL A 143 48.82 -16.06 -15.71
CA VAL A 143 48.14 -17.26 -16.17
C VAL A 143 49.19 -18.06 -16.95
N VAL A 144 49.68 -19.14 -16.37
CA VAL A 144 50.47 -20.12 -17.11
C VAL A 144 49.53 -20.76 -18.12
N GLN A 145 49.68 -20.43 -19.41
CA GLN A 145 49.11 -21.20 -20.50
C GLN A 145 49.76 -22.59 -20.44
N ARG A 146 48.92 -23.63 -20.30
CA ARG A 146 49.26 -25.01 -20.65
C ARG A 146 48.51 -25.36 -21.91
#